data_AF-A0A0P7U476-F1
#
_entry.id   AF-A0A0P7U476-F1
#
_cell.length_a   1.000
_cell.length_b   1.000
_cell.length_c   1.000
_cell.angle_alpha   90.00
_cell.angle_beta   90.00
_cell.angle_gamma   90.00
#
_symmetry.space_group_name_H-M   'P 1'
#
loop_
_entity.id
_entity.type
_entity.pdbx_description
1 polymer ?
#
loop_
_entity_poly.entity_id
_entity_poly.type
_entity_poly.pdbx_seq_one_letter_code
_entity_poly.pdbx_strand_id
1 'polypeptide(L)' 'MSRRAIGSTVRRPLNKVPDKQKVFQEDNGMPVHLKGGSSDALLYRLTMALTVLGAGYVIFELVSAAFPKKK' A
#
# COMPACT_ATOMS: atom_id res chain seq x y z
N MET A 1 17.67 -36.53 41.14
CA MET A 1 18.09 -35.67 40.00
C MET A 1 16.88 -34.93 39.46
N SER A 2 16.66 -33.67 39.90
CA SER A 2 15.52 -32.86 39.43
C SER A 2 15.89 -32.17 38.12
N ARG A 3 15.28 -32.60 37.01
CA ARG A 3 15.47 -31.99 35.69
C ARG A 3 14.53 -30.78 35.59
N ARG A 4 15.04 -29.58 35.84
CA ARG A 4 14.30 -28.34 35.54
C ARG A 4 14.18 -28.21 34.02
N ALA A 5 12.98 -28.40 33.48
CA ALA A 5 12.68 -28.10 32.09
C ALA A 5 12.61 -26.57 31.93
N ILE A 6 13.58 -25.98 31.23
CA ILE A 6 13.50 -24.59 30.80
C ILE A 6 12.54 -24.57 29.62
N GLY A 7 11.25 -24.36 29.91
CA GLY A 7 10.24 -24.11 28.89
C GLY A 7 10.48 -22.75 28.27
N SER A 8 11.03 -22.70 27.07
CA SER A 8 11.12 -21.47 26.29
C SER A 8 9.70 -21.04 25.88
N THR A 9 9.18 -19.97 26.49
CA THR A 9 7.95 -19.28 26.04
C THR A 9 8.23 -18.45 24.79
N VAL A 10 8.71 -19.07 23.72
CA VAL A 10 8.67 -18.45 22.39
C VAL A 10 7.19 -18.33 22.01
N ARG A 11 6.66 -17.11 22.02
CA ARG A 11 5.33 -16.82 21.47
C ARG A 11 5.34 -17.21 19.99
N ARG A 12 4.77 -18.36 19.67
CA ARG A 12 4.54 -18.75 18.27
C ARG A 12 3.53 -17.76 17.69
N PRO A 13 3.84 -17.06 16.59
CA PRO A 13 2.85 -16.24 15.92
C PRO A 13 1.68 -17.14 15.51
N LEU A 14 0.48 -16.82 15.99
CA LEU A 14 -0.73 -17.54 15.60
C LEU A 14 -1.03 -17.27 14.12
N ASN A 15 -1.57 -18.27 13.42
CA ASN A 15 -2.01 -18.11 12.04
C ASN A 15 -3.16 -17.08 11.96
N LYS A 16 -2.93 -15.97 11.26
CA LYS A 16 -3.92 -14.90 11.02
C LYS A 16 -4.51 -14.92 9.60
N VAL A 17 -4.18 -15.92 8.78
CA VAL A 17 -4.69 -16.05 7.41
C VAL A 17 -6.23 -16.10 7.39
N PRO A 18 -6.92 -16.86 8.27
CA PRO A 18 -8.38 -16.86 8.28
C PRO A 18 -9.00 -15.48 8.54
N ASP A 19 -8.37 -14.66 9.39
CA ASP A 19 -8.85 -13.30 9.69
C ASP A 19 -8.72 -12.39 8.46
N LYS A 20 -7.61 -12.49 7.74
CA LYS A 20 -7.40 -11.75 6.48
C LYS A 20 -8.32 -12.24 5.37
N GLN A 21 -8.54 -13.56 5.27
CA GLN A 21 -9.50 -14.12 4.30
C GLN A 21 -10.90 -13.56 4.53
N LYS A 22 -11.36 -13.46 5.78
CA LYS A 22 -12.66 -12.84 6.10
C LYS A 22 -12.77 -11.40 5.59
N VAL A 23 -11.75 -10.57 5.85
CA VAL A 23 -11.75 -9.16 5.41
C VAL A 23 -11.74 -9.06 3.88
N PHE A 24 -10.87 -9.81 3.19
CA PHE A 24 -10.75 -9.71 1.73
C PHE A 24 -11.85 -10.44 0.95
N GLN A 25 -12.59 -11.36 1.59
CA GLN A 25 -13.72 -12.07 0.99
C GLN A 25 -15.08 -11.52 1.40
N GLU A 26 -15.15 -10.52 2.30
CA GLU A 26 -16.39 -9.83 2.64
C GLU A 26 -17.08 -9.30 1.37
N ASP A 27 -18.36 -9.61 1.19
CA ASP A 27 -19.12 -9.20 0.00
C ASP A 27 -19.67 -7.77 0.14
N ASN A 28 -18.75 -6.81 0.20
CA ASN A 28 -19.03 -5.38 0.38
C ASN A 28 -18.92 -4.59 -0.94
N GLY A 29 -18.78 -5.27 -2.08
CA GLY A 29 -18.64 -4.65 -3.40
C GLY A 29 -17.34 -3.86 -3.63
N MET A 30 -16.42 -3.82 -2.66
CA MET A 30 -15.17 -3.08 -2.78
C MET A 30 -14.19 -3.78 -3.72
N PRO A 31 -13.51 -3.03 -4.60
CA PRO A 31 -12.45 -3.60 -5.43
C PRO A 31 -11.26 -4.02 -4.56
N VAL A 32 -10.52 -5.05 -4.99
CA VAL A 32 -9.45 -5.68 -4.19
C VAL A 32 -8.35 -4.71 -3.72
N HIS A 33 -8.04 -3.68 -4.52
CA HIS A 33 -7.02 -2.68 -4.20
C HIS A 33 -7.45 -1.62 -3.17
N LEU A 34 -8.71 -1.62 -2.73
CA LEU A 34 -9.23 -0.78 -1.64
C LEU A 34 -9.75 -1.62 -0.47
N LYS A 35 -9.64 -2.96 -0.54
CA LYS A 35 -10.32 -3.87 0.37
C LYS A 35 -9.66 -3.97 1.75
N GLY A 36 -8.42 -3.49 1.88
CA GLY A 36 -7.73 -3.28 3.16
C GLY A 36 -8.18 -2.02 3.90
N GLY A 37 -9.05 -1.20 3.31
CA GLY A 37 -9.72 -0.07 3.98
C GLY A 37 -8.98 1.26 3.84
N SER A 38 -8.98 2.08 4.89
CA SER A 38 -8.54 3.48 4.84
C SER A 38 -7.08 3.67 4.42
N SER A 39 -6.20 2.72 4.77
CA SER A 39 -4.79 2.77 4.36
C SER A 39 -4.65 2.65 2.84
N ASP A 40 -5.40 1.74 2.23
CA ASP A 40 -5.39 1.53 0.79
C ASP A 40 -5.94 2.77 0.06
N ALA A 41 -7.02 3.36 0.58
CA ALA A 41 -7.61 4.57 0.03
C ALA A 41 -6.66 5.78 0.13
N LEU A 42 -5.95 5.95 1.25
CA LEU A 42 -4.96 7.01 1.41
C LEU A 42 -3.79 6.82 0.44
N LEU A 43 -3.27 5.59 0.36
CA LEU A 43 -2.16 5.26 -0.53
C LEU A 43 -2.56 5.50 -2.00
N TYR A 44 -3.73 5.02 -2.41
CA TYR A 44 -4.25 5.23 -3.76
C TYR A 44 -4.35 6.73 -4.12
N ARG A 45 -4.94 7.54 -3.23
CA ARG A 45 -5.09 8.99 -3.46
C ARG A 45 -3.74 9.68 -3.55
N LEU A 46 -2.80 9.32 -2.69
CA LEU A 46 -1.45 9.87 -2.72
C LEU A 46 -0.73 9.52 -4.02
N THR A 47 -0.80 8.25 -4.44
CA THR A 47 -0.20 7.79 -5.70
C THR A 47 -0.82 8.52 -6.89
N MET A 48 -2.15 8.65 -6.94
CA MET A 48 -2.84 9.39 -8.01
C MET A 48 -2.46 10.87 -8.05
N ALA A 49 -2.34 11.52 -6.89
CA ALA A 49 -1.90 12.91 -6.82
C ALA A 49 -0.48 13.07 -7.38
N LEU A 50 0.45 12.20 -6.96
CA LEU A 50 1.83 12.22 -7.45
C LEU A 50 1.93 11.98 -8.96
N THR A 51 1.16 11.02 -9.50
CA THR A 51 1.21 10.71 -10.94
C THR A 51 0.60 11.81 -11.79
N VAL A 52 -0.52 12.42 -11.37
CA VAL A 52 -1.13 13.55 -12.09
C VAL A 52 -0.20 14.77 -12.07
N LEU A 53 0.38 15.10 -10.91
CA LEU A 53 1.34 16.20 -10.80
C LEU A 53 2.59 15.94 -11.64
N GLY A 54 3.15 14.73 -11.56
CA GLY A 54 4.32 14.33 -12.35
C GLY A 54 4.07 14.39 -13.85
N ALA A 55 2.92 13.88 -14.33
CA ALA A 55 2.53 13.97 -15.74
C ALA A 55 2.39 15.43 -16.20
N GLY A 56 1.74 16.28 -15.38
CA GLY A 56 1.64 17.72 -15.66
C GLY A 56 3.00 18.39 -15.76
N TYR A 57 3.93 18.07 -14.86
CA TYR A 57 5.30 18.59 -14.88
C TYR A 57 6.06 18.16 -16.13
N VAL A 58 5.95 16.88 -16.53
CA VAL A 58 6.57 16.38 -17.76
C VAL A 58 6.02 17.11 -18.99
N ILE A 59 4.71 17.35 -19.06
CA ILE A 59 4.10 18.11 -20.17
C ILE A 59 4.63 19.55 -20.19
N PHE A 60 4.72 20.20 -19.03
CA PHE A 60 5.28 21.55 -18.91
C PHE A 60 6.73 21.61 -19.42
N GLU A 61 7.58 20.70 -18.96
CA GLU A 61 8.98 20.63 -19.40
C GLU A 61 9.10 20.29 -20.89
N LEU A 62 8.26 19.39 -21.40
CA LEU A 62 8.21 19.04 -22.82
C LEU A 62 7.88 20.27 -23.68
N VAL A 63 6.86 21.04 -23.30
CA VAL A 63 6.49 22.28 -24.00
C VAL A 63 7.62 23.30 -23.90
N SER A 64 8.21 23.49 -22.71
CA SER A 64 9.36 24.37 -22.48
C SER A 64 10.58 24.00 -23.33
N ALA A 65 10.80 22.70 -23.58
CA ALA A 65 11.88 22.19 -24.41
C ALA A 65 11.56 22.25 -25.92
N ALA A 66 10.30 22.11 -26.30
CA ALA A 66 9.87 22.08 -27.70
C ALA A 66 9.93 23.46 -28.38
N PHE A 67 9.82 24.55 -27.63
CA PHE A 67 9.85 25.91 -28.17
C PHE A 67 11.18 26.63 -27.86
N PRO A 68 11.71 27.43 -28.80
CA PRO A 68 12.97 28.14 -28.59
C PRO A 68 12.83 29.18 -27.47
N LYS A 69 13.74 29.14 -26.51
CA LYS A 69 13.84 30.14 -25.45
C LYS A 69 14.57 31.35 -26.01
N LYS A 70 14.00 32.55 -25.84
CA LYS A 70 14.72 33.79 -26.18
C LYS A 70 15.98 33.87 -25.32
N LYS A 71 17.11 34.24 -25.93
CA LYS A 71 18.37 34.49 -25.24
C LYS A 71 18.29 35.75 -24.40
#